data_AF-A0A8T5I658-F1
#
_entry.id   AF-A0A8T5I658-F1
#
_cell.length_a   1.000
_cell.length_b   1.000
_cell.length_c   1.000
_cell.angle_alpha   90.00
_cell.angle_beta   90.00
_cell.angle_gamma   90.00
#
_symmetry.space_group_name_H-M   'P 1'
#
loop_
_entity.id
_entity.type
_entity.pdbx_description
1 polymer ?
#
loop_
_entity_poly.entity_id
_entity_poly.type
_entity_poly.pdbx_seq_one_letter_code
_entity_poly.pdbx_strand_id
1 'polypeptide(L)'
;PQANAFASFTIILAEGEGDWIALGLGFALGGFVEWATGMGTSFGLGMYLPTPITFPMLAGGAARDWWEKRRLQPKVEAIRLEKGPEEAEKSRALLLLFTFMIAAGAMTGEAFHGVESAILAVADEIEVEQNYEFATWADETYLDEMLSIESNDFESVINYAEERNCLYEERIRGLSGLSGCPDTDSGLIIDNAPCRVISSESVICNESLGIKSWWPQARFAVFLAVNTSLIVVIYLLFKSAGIIGGNNDVETLQDQEIMEAELAD
;
A
#
# COMPACT_ATOMS: atom_id res chain seq x y z
N PRO A 1 -5.77 15.05 0.08
CA PRO A 1 -5.20 16.38 -0.29
C PRO A 1 -5.31 17.44 0.84
N GLN A 2 -6.51 17.70 1.38
CA GLN A 2 -6.70 18.68 2.47
C GLN A 2 -5.95 18.32 3.76
N ALA A 3 -5.90 17.02 4.13
CA ALA A 3 -5.16 16.57 5.32
C ALA A 3 -3.63 16.72 5.18
N ASN A 4 -3.08 16.51 3.98
CA ASN A 4 -1.65 16.66 3.71
C ASN A 4 -1.22 18.15 3.77
N ALA A 5 -2.05 19.06 3.23
CA ALA A 5 -1.83 20.50 3.32
C ALA A 5 -1.85 21.02 4.77
N PHE A 6 -2.76 20.50 5.61
CA PHE A 6 -2.82 20.84 7.04
C PHE A 6 -1.61 20.30 7.82
N ALA A 7 -1.12 19.10 7.48
CA ALA A 7 0.07 18.52 8.09
C ALA A 7 1.34 19.31 7.77
N SER A 8 1.55 19.71 6.51
CA SER A 8 2.67 20.57 6.14
C SER A 8 2.61 21.94 6.82
N PHE A 9 1.41 22.54 6.94
CA PHE A 9 1.24 23.80 7.66
C PHE A 9 1.56 23.67 9.16
N THR A 10 1.17 22.58 9.80
CA THR A 10 1.48 22.33 11.21
C THR A 10 2.95 22.03 11.46
N ILE A 11 3.64 21.35 10.54
CA ILE A 11 5.10 21.13 10.61
C ILE A 11 5.86 22.46 10.53
N ILE A 12 5.52 23.32 9.57
CA ILE A 12 6.13 24.66 9.42
C ILE A 12 5.90 25.53 10.66
N LEU A 13 4.73 25.43 11.29
CA LEU A 13 4.38 26.18 12.49
C LEU A 13 5.03 25.60 13.76
N ALA A 14 5.28 24.28 13.80
CA ALA A 14 5.92 23.57 14.90
C ALA A 14 7.45 23.67 14.90
N GLU A 15 8.08 23.74 13.73
CA GLU A 15 9.54 23.84 13.58
C GLU A 15 10.08 25.26 13.83
N GLY A 16 9.20 26.27 13.97
CA GLY A 16 9.59 27.64 14.30
C GLY A 16 10.41 28.36 13.23
N GLU A 17 10.56 27.76 12.05
CA GLU A 17 11.38 28.22 10.93
C GLU A 17 10.64 29.19 9.98
N GLY A 18 9.61 29.88 10.47
CA GLY A 18 8.79 30.81 9.69
C GLY A 18 9.15 32.27 9.92
N ASP A 19 9.38 33.04 8.85
CA ASP A 19 9.42 34.50 8.91
C ASP A 19 8.02 35.06 9.25
N TRP A 20 7.85 35.47 10.51
CA TRP A 20 6.61 36.05 11.05
C TRP A 20 6.13 37.30 10.30
N ILE A 21 7.06 38.05 9.69
CA ILE A 21 6.73 39.24 8.88
C ILE A 21 6.14 38.80 7.55
N ALA A 22 6.72 37.79 6.91
CA ALA A 22 6.19 37.21 5.68
C ALA A 22 4.81 36.55 5.89
N LEU A 23 4.60 35.88 7.03
CA LEU A 23 3.30 35.30 7.42
C LEU A 23 2.23 36.40 7.58
N GLY A 24 2.55 37.48 8.31
CA GLY A 24 1.64 38.61 8.51
C GLY A 24 1.29 39.35 7.21
N LEU A 25 2.28 39.51 6.33
CA LEU A 25 2.08 40.14 5.01
C LEU A 25 1.24 39.23 4.10
N GLY A 26 1.44 37.92 4.16
CA GLY A 26 0.59 36.93 3.49
C GLY A 26 -0.86 36.95 3.98
N PHE A 27 -1.09 37.11 5.29
CA PHE A 27 -2.42 37.25 5.86
C PHE A 27 -3.11 38.55 5.40
N ALA A 28 -2.38 39.68 5.40
CA ALA A 28 -2.88 40.96 4.92
C ALA A 28 -3.22 40.94 3.42
N LEU A 29 -2.36 40.32 2.60
CA LEU A 29 -2.59 40.13 1.17
C LEU A 29 -3.79 39.20 0.92
N GLY A 30 -3.91 38.11 1.67
CA GLY A 30 -5.04 37.18 1.60
C GLY A 30 -6.37 37.86 1.95
N GLY A 31 -6.40 38.69 2.99
CA GLY A 31 -7.56 39.51 3.35
C GLY A 31 -7.91 40.55 2.29
N PHE A 32 -6.91 41.14 1.63
CA PHE A 32 -7.13 42.07 0.51
C PHE A 32 -7.73 41.37 -0.72
N VAL A 33 -7.24 40.18 -1.08
CA VAL A 33 -7.77 39.40 -2.21
C VAL A 33 -9.17 38.86 -1.91
N GLU A 34 -9.44 38.46 -0.67
CA GLU A 34 -10.78 38.07 -0.21
C GLU A 34 -11.76 39.24 -0.36
N TRP A 35 -11.34 40.44 0.05
CA TRP A 35 -12.14 41.66 -0.12
C TRP A 35 -12.36 42.03 -1.59
N ALA A 36 -11.36 41.83 -2.45
CA ALA A 36 -11.42 42.21 -3.86
C ALA A 36 -12.18 41.22 -4.76
N THR A 37 -12.19 39.92 -4.42
CA THR A 37 -12.66 38.86 -5.34
C THR A 37 -13.60 37.83 -4.70
N GLY A 38 -13.75 37.82 -3.38
CA GLY A 38 -14.55 36.83 -2.66
C GLY A 38 -13.99 35.40 -2.71
N MET A 39 -12.73 35.23 -3.16
CA MET A 39 -12.06 33.93 -3.31
C MET A 39 -10.59 33.96 -2.80
N GLY A 40 -10.27 34.85 -1.86
CA GLY A 40 -8.90 35.09 -1.38
C GLY A 40 -8.29 33.90 -0.63
N THR A 41 -9.12 33.11 0.03
CA THR A 41 -8.72 31.83 0.65
C THR A 41 -8.15 30.82 -0.36
N SER A 42 -8.70 30.74 -1.57
CA SER A 42 -8.21 29.84 -2.63
C SER A 42 -6.88 30.31 -3.24
N PHE A 43 -6.69 31.63 -3.32
CA PHE A 43 -5.46 32.26 -3.78
C PHE A 43 -4.33 32.10 -2.74
N GLY A 44 -4.61 32.31 -1.45
CA GLY A 44 -3.65 32.14 -0.36
C GLY A 44 -3.16 30.70 -0.21
N LEU A 45 -4.05 29.70 -0.35
CA LEU A 45 -3.67 28.28 -0.33
C LEU A 45 -2.84 27.88 -1.55
N GLY A 46 -3.14 28.41 -2.74
CA GLY A 46 -2.38 28.14 -3.96
C GLY A 46 -0.95 28.70 -3.94
N MET A 47 -0.72 29.76 -3.15
CA MET A 47 0.60 30.41 -2.99
C MET A 47 1.52 29.69 -2.00
N TYR A 48 0.96 28.98 -1.01
CA TYR A 48 1.72 28.29 0.04
C TYR A 48 2.00 26.81 -0.28
N LEU A 49 1.27 26.21 -1.22
CA LEU A 49 1.47 24.81 -1.56
C LEU A 49 2.59 24.63 -2.58
N PRO A 50 3.62 23.80 -2.27
CA PRO A 50 4.66 23.49 -3.23
C PRO A 50 4.08 22.74 -4.43
N THR A 51 4.67 22.93 -5.61
CA THR A 51 4.19 22.38 -6.89
C THR A 51 3.85 20.87 -6.88
N PRO A 52 4.55 19.98 -6.13
CA PRO A 52 4.20 18.56 -6.10
C PRO A 52 2.83 18.27 -5.46
N ILE A 53 2.31 19.19 -4.63
CA ILE A 53 1.00 19.05 -3.97
C ILE A 53 -0.08 19.81 -4.76
N THR A 54 0.29 20.93 -5.37
CA THR A 54 -0.63 21.79 -6.14
C THR A 54 -1.12 21.11 -7.41
N PHE A 55 -0.27 20.38 -8.14
CA PHE A 55 -0.69 19.71 -9.38
C PHE A 55 -1.71 18.59 -9.16
N PRO A 56 -1.53 17.65 -8.21
CA PRO A 56 -2.55 16.66 -7.89
C PRO A 56 -3.86 17.29 -7.40
N MET A 57 -3.78 18.37 -6.61
CA MET A 57 -4.98 19.07 -6.13
C MET A 57 -5.75 19.75 -7.27
N LEU A 58 -5.03 20.38 -8.21
CA LEU A 58 -5.63 21.02 -9.38
C LEU A 58 -6.21 19.99 -10.35
N ALA A 59 -5.47 18.92 -10.63
CA ALA A 59 -5.95 17.81 -11.46
C ALA A 59 -7.19 17.14 -10.84
N GLY A 60 -7.18 16.90 -9.53
CA GLY A 60 -8.32 16.35 -8.81
C GLY A 60 -9.53 17.30 -8.81
N GLY A 61 -9.31 18.60 -8.65
CA GLY A 61 -10.35 19.62 -8.75
C GLY A 61 -10.99 19.68 -10.14
N ALA A 62 -10.18 19.66 -11.19
CA ALA A 62 -10.65 19.63 -12.58
C ALA A 62 -11.41 18.33 -12.90
N ALA A 63 -10.90 17.18 -12.44
CA ALA A 63 -11.57 15.89 -12.61
C ALA A 63 -12.94 15.86 -11.90
N ARG A 64 -13.02 16.43 -10.68
CA ARG A 64 -14.27 16.57 -9.93
C ARG A 64 -15.28 17.45 -10.67
N ASP A 65 -14.88 18.63 -11.12
CA ASP A 65 -15.75 19.56 -11.85
C ASP A 65 -16.26 18.94 -13.17
N TRP A 66 -15.38 18.25 -13.89
CA TRP A 66 -15.76 17.51 -15.10
C TRP A 66 -16.79 16.41 -14.80
N TRP A 67 -16.59 15.64 -13.72
CA TRP A 67 -17.52 14.58 -13.32
C TRP A 67 -18.86 15.15 -12.87
N GLU A 68 -18.86 16.23 -12.09
CA GLU A 68 -20.09 16.89 -11.64
C GLU A 68 -20.94 17.35 -12.82
N LYS A 69 -20.33 18.01 -13.81
CA LYS A 69 -21.03 18.48 -15.02
C LYS A 69 -21.53 17.33 -15.89
N ARG A 70 -20.74 16.27 -16.06
CA ARG A 70 -21.04 15.22 -17.05
C ARG A 70 -21.89 14.07 -16.50
N ARG A 71 -21.87 13.82 -15.20
CA ARG A 71 -22.56 12.67 -14.58
C ARG A 71 -23.53 13.06 -13.47
N LEU A 72 -23.16 14.00 -12.59
CA LEU A 72 -23.99 14.33 -11.42
C LEU A 72 -25.18 15.23 -11.79
N GLN A 73 -24.92 16.38 -12.42
CA GLN A 73 -25.96 17.34 -12.81
C GLN A 73 -27.07 16.74 -13.70
N PRO A 74 -26.78 15.97 -14.77
CA PRO A 74 -27.86 15.42 -15.60
C PRO A 74 -28.75 14.43 -14.84
N LYS A 75 -28.18 13.65 -13.90
CA LYS A 75 -28.96 12.74 -13.05
C LYS A 75 -29.84 13.50 -12.07
N VAL A 76 -29.31 14.54 -11.45
CA VAL A 76 -30.05 15.37 -10.49
C VAL A 76 -31.16 16.15 -11.20
N GLU A 77 -30.90 16.68 -12.39
CA GLU A 77 -31.91 17.40 -13.18
C GLU A 77 -33.04 16.50 -13.67
N ALA A 78 -32.74 15.27 -14.08
CA ALA A 78 -33.76 14.27 -14.42
C ALA A 78 -34.69 13.99 -13.22
N ILE A 79 -34.12 13.72 -12.04
CA ILE A 79 -34.88 13.50 -10.80
C ILE A 79 -35.69 14.75 -10.42
N ARG A 80 -35.14 15.95 -10.65
CA ARG A 80 -35.83 17.22 -10.37
C ARG A 80 -37.09 17.40 -11.21
N LEU A 81 -37.06 16.95 -12.47
CA LEU A 81 -38.21 17.04 -13.38
C LEU A 81 -39.30 16.02 -13.03
N GLU A 82 -38.91 14.86 -12.51
CA GLU A 82 -39.82 13.75 -12.22
C GLU A 82 -40.43 13.84 -10.81
N LYS A 83 -39.60 14.04 -9.78
CA LYS A 83 -40.00 13.98 -8.36
C LYS A 83 -39.90 15.31 -7.60
N GLY A 84 -39.45 16.36 -8.28
CA GLY A 84 -39.41 17.72 -7.75
C GLY A 84 -38.08 18.13 -7.08
N PRO A 85 -37.98 19.39 -6.63
CA PRO A 85 -36.71 20.00 -6.21
C PRO A 85 -36.14 19.47 -4.90
N GLU A 86 -36.98 19.04 -3.96
CA GLU A 86 -36.53 18.57 -2.65
C GLU A 86 -35.85 17.19 -2.72
N GLU A 87 -36.39 16.28 -3.54
CA GLU A 87 -35.82 14.95 -3.74
C GLU A 87 -34.55 14.95 -4.60
N ALA A 88 -34.44 15.90 -5.53
CA ALA A 88 -33.24 16.09 -6.34
C ALA A 88 -32.03 16.51 -5.48
N GLU A 89 -32.19 17.42 -4.53
CA GLU A 89 -31.12 17.83 -3.61
C GLU A 89 -30.72 16.70 -2.65
N LYS A 90 -31.70 15.93 -2.14
CA LYS A 90 -31.42 14.72 -1.32
C LYS A 90 -30.61 13.70 -2.10
N SER A 91 -31.00 13.42 -3.35
CA SER A 91 -30.31 12.47 -4.24
C SER A 91 -28.90 12.93 -4.60
N ARG A 92 -28.71 14.24 -4.84
CA ARG A 92 -27.40 14.84 -5.08
C ARG A 92 -26.46 14.67 -3.88
N ALA A 93 -26.96 14.93 -2.67
CA ALA A 93 -26.19 14.74 -1.45
C ALA A 93 -25.81 13.27 -1.23
N LEU A 94 -26.75 12.35 -1.45
CA LEU A 94 -26.52 10.91 -1.34
C LEU A 94 -25.44 10.43 -2.33
N LEU A 95 -25.50 10.87 -3.58
CA LEU A 95 -24.51 10.54 -4.62
C LEU A 95 -23.10 11.03 -4.26
N LEU A 96 -22.98 12.23 -3.70
CA LEU A 96 -21.68 12.76 -3.23
C LEU A 96 -21.15 12.01 -2.01
N LEU A 97 -22.03 11.60 -1.10
CA LEU A 97 -21.64 10.77 0.05
C LEU A 97 -21.14 9.40 -0.40
N PHE A 98 -21.80 8.77 -1.38
CA PHE A 98 -21.36 7.50 -1.93
C PHE A 98 -19.97 7.57 -2.58
N THR A 99 -19.68 8.60 -3.39
CA THR A 99 -18.35 8.73 -4.00
C THR A 99 -17.28 8.98 -2.93
N PHE A 100 -17.59 9.74 -1.89
CA PHE A 100 -16.70 9.90 -0.74
C PHE A 100 -16.46 8.58 -0.01
N MET A 101 -17.49 7.78 0.26
CA MET A 101 -17.34 6.48 0.92
C MET A 101 -16.50 5.51 0.11
N ILE A 102 -16.68 5.46 -1.21
CA ILE A 102 -15.86 4.62 -2.10
C ILE A 102 -14.40 5.07 -2.05
N ALA A 103 -14.14 6.38 -2.13
CA ALA A 103 -12.79 6.93 -2.06
C ALA A 103 -12.13 6.68 -0.69
N ALA A 104 -12.87 6.84 0.41
CA ALA A 104 -12.41 6.53 1.75
C ALA A 104 -12.07 5.03 1.87
N GLY A 105 -12.94 4.15 1.34
CA GLY A 105 -12.72 2.72 1.26
C GLY A 105 -11.44 2.36 0.51
N ALA A 106 -11.22 2.95 -0.66
CA ALA A 106 -10.00 2.75 -1.46
C ALA A 106 -8.74 3.20 -0.70
N MET A 107 -8.76 4.37 -0.07
CA MET A 107 -7.63 4.85 0.74
C MET A 107 -7.35 3.95 1.95
N THR A 108 -8.39 3.48 2.64
CA THR A 108 -8.21 2.52 3.74
C THR A 108 -7.63 1.20 3.23
N GLY A 109 -8.07 0.72 2.06
CA GLY A 109 -7.55 -0.50 1.44
C GLY A 109 -6.05 -0.43 1.15
N GLU A 110 -5.58 0.68 0.56
CA GLU A 110 -4.14 0.90 0.33
C GLU A 110 -3.34 0.94 1.63
N ALA A 111 -3.87 1.60 2.67
CA ALA A 111 -3.22 1.65 3.97
C ALA A 111 -3.08 0.25 4.60
N PHE A 112 -4.13 -0.57 4.52
CA PHE A 112 -4.09 -1.96 4.99
C PHE A 112 -3.08 -2.80 4.20
N HIS A 113 -3.05 -2.68 2.87
CA HIS A 113 -2.07 -3.36 2.03
C HIS A 113 -0.62 -2.96 2.41
N GLY A 114 -0.39 -1.68 2.71
CA GLY A 114 0.90 -1.21 3.19
C GLY A 114 1.36 -1.89 4.48
N VAL A 115 0.48 -1.98 5.49
CA VAL A 115 0.78 -2.65 6.77
C VAL A 115 1.07 -4.13 6.58
N GLU A 116 0.24 -4.80 5.78
CA GLU A 116 0.42 -6.22 5.47
C GLU A 116 1.75 -6.49 4.74
N SER A 117 2.09 -5.67 3.75
CA SER A 117 3.36 -5.78 3.04
C SER A 117 4.56 -5.59 3.96
N ALA A 118 4.48 -4.67 4.93
CA ALA A 118 5.53 -4.45 5.91
C ALA A 118 5.72 -5.66 6.84
N ILE A 119 4.62 -6.29 7.29
CA ILE A 119 4.69 -7.50 8.13
C ILE A 119 5.31 -8.66 7.34
N LEU A 120 4.89 -8.85 6.09
CA LEU A 120 5.43 -9.91 5.24
C LEU A 120 6.90 -9.67 4.87
N ALA A 121 7.34 -8.42 4.73
CA ALA A 121 8.74 -8.10 4.49
C ALA A 121 9.62 -8.51 5.69
N VAL A 122 9.15 -8.29 6.92
CA VAL A 122 9.85 -8.81 8.12
C VAL A 122 9.88 -10.33 8.13
N ALA A 123 8.81 -10.99 7.66
CA ALA A 123 8.78 -12.45 7.58
C ALA A 123 9.75 -13.01 6.52
N ASP A 124 10.05 -12.28 5.45
CA ASP A 124 11.03 -12.68 4.44
C ASP A 124 12.44 -12.83 5.03
N GLU A 125 12.79 -12.00 6.02
CA GLU A 125 14.10 -11.97 6.67
C GLU A 125 14.30 -13.06 7.74
N ILE A 126 13.25 -13.84 8.05
CA ILE A 126 13.36 -14.93 9.03
C ILE A 126 14.31 -15.99 8.47
N GLU A 127 15.37 -16.25 9.23
CA GLU A 127 16.36 -17.28 8.89
C GLU A 127 15.82 -18.68 9.21
N VAL A 128 15.93 -19.59 8.25
CA VAL A 128 15.50 -20.97 8.32
C VAL A 128 16.59 -21.90 7.78
N GLU A 129 16.72 -23.07 8.39
CA GLU A 129 17.62 -24.10 7.86
C GLU A 129 17.08 -24.65 6.53
N GLN A 130 17.89 -24.53 5.48
CA GLN A 130 17.66 -25.09 4.16
C GLN A 130 18.69 -26.19 3.89
N ASN A 131 18.19 -27.37 3.55
CA ASN A 131 19.01 -28.46 3.04
C ASN A 131 19.02 -28.39 1.52
N TYR A 132 20.19 -28.19 0.92
CA TYR A 132 20.37 -28.27 -0.51
C TYR A 132 20.85 -29.67 -0.88
N GLU A 133 19.97 -30.46 -1.49
CA GLU A 133 20.31 -31.77 -2.02
C GLU A 133 20.65 -31.69 -3.50
N PHE A 134 21.66 -32.44 -3.93
CA PHE A 134 22.14 -32.48 -5.32
C PHE A 134 21.01 -32.58 -6.36
N ALA A 135 19.97 -33.36 -6.07
CA ALA A 135 18.91 -33.66 -7.04
C ALA A 135 17.75 -32.64 -7.06
N THR A 136 17.49 -31.91 -5.97
CA THR A 136 16.24 -31.14 -5.78
C THR A 136 16.45 -29.69 -5.38
N TRP A 137 17.69 -29.24 -5.17
CA TRP A 137 17.97 -27.89 -4.66
C TRP A 137 17.35 -26.75 -5.50
N ALA A 138 17.33 -26.90 -6.82
CA ALA A 138 16.76 -25.91 -7.75
C ALA A 138 15.22 -25.94 -7.80
N ASP A 139 14.58 -27.05 -7.44
CA ASP A 139 13.11 -27.14 -7.39
C ASP A 139 12.56 -26.58 -6.07
N GLU A 140 13.32 -26.75 -4.98
CA GLU A 140 12.92 -26.34 -3.63
C GLU A 140 13.19 -24.86 -3.34
N THR A 141 14.09 -24.23 -4.10
CA THR A 141 14.57 -22.86 -3.84
C THR A 141 14.77 -22.06 -5.12
N TYR A 142 14.77 -20.74 -5.02
CA TYR A 142 15.10 -19.79 -6.11
C TYR A 142 16.61 -19.51 -6.22
N LEU A 143 17.45 -20.37 -5.67
CA LEU A 143 18.90 -20.13 -5.64
C LEU A 143 19.51 -20.10 -7.06
N ASP A 144 18.99 -20.94 -7.95
CA ASP A 144 19.37 -20.98 -9.37
C ASP A 144 19.10 -19.63 -10.08
N GLU A 145 17.91 -19.05 -9.85
CA GLU A 145 17.53 -17.73 -10.38
C GLU A 145 18.39 -16.61 -9.77
N MET A 146 18.62 -16.65 -8.46
CA MET A 146 19.49 -15.68 -7.76
C MET A 146 20.92 -15.70 -8.28
N LEU A 147 21.46 -16.90 -8.55
CA LEU A 147 22.81 -17.06 -9.10
C LEU A 147 22.84 -16.87 -10.63
N SER A 148 21.68 -16.74 -11.28
CA SER A 148 21.53 -16.65 -12.74
C SER A 148 22.16 -17.85 -13.47
N ILE A 149 21.94 -19.06 -12.96
CA ILE A 149 22.52 -20.30 -13.48
C ILE A 149 21.42 -21.14 -14.13
N GLU A 150 21.63 -21.56 -15.38
CA GLU A 150 20.66 -22.38 -16.13
C GLU A 150 20.86 -23.90 -15.93
N SER A 151 21.99 -24.32 -15.34
CA SER A 151 22.33 -25.72 -15.11
C SER A 151 22.20 -26.12 -13.65
N ASN A 152 21.62 -27.30 -13.39
CA ASN A 152 21.57 -27.96 -12.07
C ASN A 152 22.95 -28.48 -11.63
N ASP A 153 23.97 -27.62 -11.68
CA ASP A 153 25.31 -27.93 -11.23
C ASP A 153 25.42 -27.66 -9.73
N PHE A 154 25.51 -28.74 -8.95
CA PHE A 154 25.65 -28.64 -7.51
C PHE A 154 26.96 -27.97 -7.06
N GLU A 155 27.97 -27.90 -7.94
CA GLU A 155 29.18 -27.11 -7.68
C GLU A 155 28.86 -25.64 -7.42
N SER A 156 27.83 -25.09 -8.05
CA SER A 156 27.37 -23.72 -7.79
C SER A 156 26.84 -23.52 -6.37
N VAL A 157 26.14 -24.51 -5.81
CA VAL A 157 25.64 -24.50 -4.44
C VAL A 157 26.79 -24.58 -3.44
N ILE A 158 27.81 -25.40 -3.75
CA ILE A 158 29.03 -25.50 -2.94
C ILE A 158 29.77 -24.15 -2.93
N ASN A 159 29.99 -23.55 -4.11
CA ASN A 159 30.64 -22.24 -4.23
C ASN A 159 29.86 -21.15 -3.48
N TYR A 160 28.53 -21.15 -3.57
CA TYR A 160 27.65 -20.26 -2.81
C TYR A 160 27.84 -20.42 -1.29
N ALA A 161 27.88 -21.66 -0.81
CA ALA A 161 28.08 -21.96 0.61
C ALA A 161 29.48 -21.55 1.11
N GLU A 162 30.52 -21.75 0.29
CA GLU A 162 31.88 -21.31 0.58
C GLU A 162 31.99 -19.79 0.65
N GLU A 163 31.42 -19.07 -0.31
CA GLU A 163 31.39 -17.59 -0.32
C GLU A 163 30.66 -17.03 0.90
N ARG A 164 29.52 -17.63 1.28
CA ARG A 164 28.76 -17.23 2.48
C ARG A 164 29.56 -17.42 3.76
N ASN A 165 30.23 -18.56 3.91
CA ASN A 165 31.10 -18.84 5.05
C ASN A 165 32.30 -17.88 5.10
N CYS A 166 32.86 -17.56 3.95
CA CYS A 166 33.94 -16.60 3.77
C CYS A 166 33.55 -15.18 4.21
N LEU A 167 32.39 -14.67 3.77
CA LEU A 167 31.85 -13.38 4.20
C LEU A 167 31.57 -13.34 5.72
N TYR A 168 31.12 -14.46 6.29
CA TYR A 168 30.92 -14.58 7.73
C TYR A 168 32.24 -14.48 8.50
N GLU A 169 33.29 -15.14 8.02
CA GLU A 169 34.60 -15.11 8.64
C GLU A 169 35.26 -13.73 8.54
N GLU A 170 35.15 -13.05 7.38
CA GLU A 170 35.59 -11.65 7.22
C GLU A 170 34.94 -10.72 8.25
N ARG A 171 33.62 -10.87 8.46
CA ARG A 171 32.85 -10.08 9.43
C ARG A 171 33.34 -10.31 10.86
N ILE A 172 33.56 -11.56 11.27
CA ILE A 172 33.98 -11.89 12.63
C ILE A 172 35.42 -11.46 12.90
N ARG A 173 36.31 -11.60 11.91
CA ARG A 173 37.73 -11.29 12.06
C ARG A 173 38.07 -9.82 11.76
N GLY A 174 37.12 -9.03 11.25
CA GLY A 174 37.33 -7.63 10.90
C GLY A 174 38.29 -7.44 9.73
N LEU A 175 38.32 -8.39 8.80
CA LEU A 175 39.26 -8.45 7.67
C LEU A 175 38.73 -7.75 6.40
N SER A 176 37.92 -6.70 6.56
CA SER A 176 37.24 -6.03 5.45
C SER A 176 38.22 -5.51 4.38
N GLY A 177 38.08 -5.98 3.15
CA GLY A 177 38.85 -5.49 1.99
C GLY A 177 40.12 -6.27 1.65
N LEU A 178 40.31 -7.47 2.21
CA LEU A 178 41.34 -8.40 1.77
C LEU A 178 40.83 -9.18 0.53
N SER A 179 41.68 -9.44 -0.46
CA SER A 179 41.31 -10.21 -1.64
C SER A 179 41.43 -11.71 -1.36
N GLY A 180 40.32 -12.44 -1.45
CA GLY A 180 40.25 -13.89 -1.29
C GLY A 180 39.75 -14.31 0.08
N CYS A 181 39.09 -15.48 0.13
CA CYS A 181 38.65 -16.05 1.40
C CYS A 181 39.86 -16.37 2.29
N PRO A 182 39.77 -16.14 3.62
CA PRO A 182 40.85 -16.51 4.50
C PRO A 182 41.13 -18.01 4.32
N ASP A 183 42.34 -18.37 3.87
CA ASP A 183 42.74 -19.77 3.79
C ASP A 183 42.52 -20.37 5.18
N THR A 184 41.64 -21.37 5.28
CA THR A 184 41.39 -22.13 6.49
C THR A 184 42.58 -23.05 6.76
N ASP A 185 43.76 -22.48 7.01
CA ASP A 185 44.95 -23.24 7.44
C ASP A 185 44.86 -23.65 8.93
N SER A 186 43.68 -23.51 9.52
CA SER A 186 43.34 -24.06 10.81
C SER A 186 42.11 -24.92 10.60
N GLY A 187 42.23 -26.24 10.78
CA GLY A 187 41.10 -27.18 10.92
C GLY A 187 40.23 -26.89 12.16
N LEU A 188 39.87 -25.63 12.34
CA LEU A 188 38.98 -25.07 13.34
C LEU A 188 37.61 -24.99 12.66
N ILE A 189 36.70 -25.87 13.07
CA ILE A 189 35.29 -25.72 12.73
C ILE A 189 34.85 -24.36 13.28
N ILE A 190 34.43 -23.45 12.41
CA ILE A 190 33.83 -22.19 12.85
C ILE A 190 32.44 -22.54 13.38
N ASP A 191 32.30 -22.61 14.71
CA ASP A 191 31.01 -22.79 15.37
C ASP A 191 30.06 -21.68 14.91
N ASN A 192 28.86 -22.05 14.43
CA ASN A 192 27.83 -21.18 13.85
C ASN A 192 28.11 -20.56 12.46
N ALA A 193 28.97 -21.19 11.65
CA ALA A 193 29.05 -20.84 10.22
C ALA A 193 27.65 -20.93 9.56
N PRO A 194 27.31 -20.00 8.64
CA PRO A 194 25.99 -19.95 8.00
C PRO A 194 25.70 -21.20 7.15
N CYS A 195 26.72 -21.87 6.64
CA CYS A 195 26.61 -23.09 5.86
C CYS A 195 27.49 -24.22 6.40
N ARG A 196 26.97 -25.44 6.41
CA ARG A 196 27.67 -26.67 6.79
C ARG A 196 27.55 -27.70 5.67
N VAL A 197 28.69 -28.10 5.12
CA VAL A 197 28.78 -29.21 4.16
C VAL A 197 28.69 -30.53 4.93
N ILE A 198 27.73 -31.39 4.57
CA ILE A 198 27.56 -32.72 5.16
C ILE A 198 28.25 -33.78 4.28
N SER A 199 28.09 -33.66 2.96
CA SER A 199 28.66 -34.55 1.96
C SER A 199 28.89 -33.80 0.64
N SER A 200 29.49 -34.47 -0.34
CA SER A 200 29.60 -33.95 -1.72
C SER A 200 28.25 -33.79 -2.43
N GLU A 201 27.15 -34.20 -1.81
CA GLU A 201 25.79 -34.21 -2.38
C GLU A 201 24.77 -33.44 -1.53
N SER A 202 25.18 -32.90 -0.37
CA SER A 202 24.28 -32.16 0.52
C SER A 202 24.98 -31.07 1.33
N VAL A 203 24.38 -29.89 1.35
CA VAL A 203 24.83 -28.72 2.11
C VAL A 203 23.64 -28.14 2.87
N ILE A 204 23.82 -27.87 4.17
CA ILE A 204 22.81 -27.17 4.97
C ILE A 204 23.26 -25.72 5.14
N CYS A 205 22.39 -24.76 4.80
CA CYS A 205 22.62 -23.35 5.03
C CYS A 205 21.45 -22.72 5.80
N ASN A 206 21.75 -21.69 6.59
CA ASN A 206 20.74 -20.88 7.25
C ASN A 206 20.33 -19.72 6.32
N GLU A 207 19.19 -19.84 5.65
CA GLU A 207 18.76 -18.97 4.57
C GLU A 207 17.54 -18.14 4.95
N SER A 208 17.33 -17.03 4.24
CA SER A 208 16.09 -16.26 4.40
C SER A 208 14.91 -17.06 3.87
N LEU A 209 13.75 -16.94 4.52
CA LEU A 209 12.53 -17.63 4.12
C LEU A 209 12.12 -17.29 2.67
N GLY A 210 12.51 -16.09 2.21
CA GLY A 210 12.36 -15.62 0.84
C GLY A 210 12.91 -16.54 -0.25
N ILE A 211 13.92 -17.38 0.06
CA ILE A 211 14.56 -18.23 -0.95
C ILE A 211 13.72 -19.46 -1.33
N LYS A 212 12.75 -19.86 -0.50
CA LYS A 212 11.98 -21.08 -0.73
C LYS A 212 10.93 -20.89 -1.82
N SER A 213 10.82 -21.85 -2.74
CA SER A 213 9.90 -21.75 -3.89
C SER A 213 8.41 -21.67 -3.51
N TRP A 214 8.01 -22.22 -2.37
CA TRP A 214 6.63 -22.17 -1.87
C TRP A 214 6.28 -20.87 -1.13
N TRP A 215 7.28 -20.08 -0.70
CA TRP A 215 7.05 -18.91 0.15
C TRP A 215 6.19 -17.81 -0.53
N PRO A 216 6.39 -17.47 -1.82
CA PRO A 216 5.51 -16.52 -2.52
C PRO A 216 4.04 -16.95 -2.54
N GLN A 217 3.77 -18.26 -2.67
CA GLN A 217 2.42 -18.80 -2.64
C GLN A 217 1.80 -18.66 -1.23
N ALA A 218 2.60 -18.86 -0.18
CA ALA A 218 2.17 -18.65 1.19
C ALA A 218 1.85 -17.17 1.47
N ARG A 219 2.66 -16.22 0.99
CA ARG A 219 2.38 -14.78 1.11
C ARG A 219 1.03 -14.42 0.47
N PHE A 220 0.78 -14.94 -0.72
CA PHE A 220 -0.49 -14.73 -1.41
C PHE A 220 -1.68 -15.36 -0.67
N ALA A 221 -1.49 -16.56 -0.11
CA ALA A 221 -2.52 -17.22 0.68
C ALA A 221 -2.85 -16.44 1.97
N VAL A 222 -1.83 -15.91 2.66
CA VAL A 222 -2.01 -15.04 3.82
C VAL A 222 -2.76 -13.78 3.43
N PHE A 223 -2.39 -13.14 2.32
CA PHE A 223 -3.09 -11.97 1.78
C PHE A 223 -4.57 -12.21 1.57
N LEU A 224 -4.92 -13.30 0.88
CA LEU A 224 -6.31 -13.66 0.67
C LEU A 224 -7.04 -13.97 1.98
N ALA A 225 -6.40 -14.69 2.90
CA ALA A 225 -6.99 -15.06 4.17
C ALA A 225 -7.30 -13.82 5.04
N VAL A 226 -6.36 -12.89 5.16
CA VAL A 226 -6.53 -11.66 5.94
C VAL A 226 -7.66 -10.81 5.34
N ASN A 227 -7.64 -10.54 4.04
CA ASN A 227 -8.65 -9.71 3.39
C ASN A 227 -10.05 -10.36 3.43
N THR A 228 -10.15 -11.67 3.20
CA THR A 228 -11.42 -12.40 3.31
C THR A 228 -11.93 -12.39 4.74
N SER A 229 -11.05 -12.58 5.73
CA SER A 229 -11.44 -12.51 7.14
C SER A 229 -11.95 -11.13 7.53
N LEU A 230 -11.33 -10.05 7.03
CA LEU A 230 -11.76 -8.69 7.26
C LEU A 230 -13.16 -8.45 6.66
N ILE A 231 -13.41 -8.91 5.43
CA ILE A 231 -14.74 -8.84 4.80
C ILE A 231 -15.78 -9.57 5.66
N VAL A 232 -15.47 -10.76 6.15
CA VAL A 232 -16.37 -11.54 7.01
C VAL A 232 -16.64 -10.80 8.34
N VAL A 233 -15.61 -10.25 8.98
CA VAL A 233 -15.76 -9.48 10.22
C VAL A 233 -16.63 -8.25 9.99
N ILE A 234 -16.38 -7.49 8.93
CA ILE A 234 -17.18 -6.33 8.56
C ILE A 234 -18.64 -6.72 8.29
N TYR A 235 -18.87 -7.82 7.55
CA TYR A 235 -20.21 -8.35 7.30
C TYR A 235 -20.92 -8.72 8.61
N LEU A 236 -20.26 -9.42 9.53
CA LEU A 236 -20.83 -9.79 10.83
C LEU A 236 -21.14 -8.55 11.68
N LEU A 237 -20.26 -7.53 11.66
CA LEU A 237 -20.51 -6.27 12.34
C LEU A 237 -21.74 -5.57 11.79
N PHE A 238 -21.87 -5.42 10.46
CA PHE A 238 -23.05 -4.79 9.85
C PHE A 238 -24.34 -5.60 10.04
N LYS A 239 -24.24 -6.92 10.01
CA LYS A 239 -25.35 -7.82 10.35
C LYS A 239 -25.77 -7.64 11.81
N SER A 240 -24.83 -7.55 12.74
CA SER A 240 -25.11 -7.33 14.17
C SER A 240 -25.71 -5.95 14.45
N ALA A 241 -25.33 -4.95 13.66
CA ALA A 241 -25.86 -3.60 13.73
C ALA A 241 -27.26 -3.45 13.07
N GLY A 242 -27.80 -4.52 12.47
CA GLY A 242 -29.12 -4.52 11.83
C GLY A 242 -29.18 -3.79 10.48
N ILE A 243 -28.04 -3.40 9.90
CA ILE A 243 -27.95 -2.74 8.60
C ILE A 243 -28.18 -3.73 7.46
N ILE A 244 -27.68 -4.97 7.63
CA ILE A 244 -27.81 -6.04 6.65
C ILE A 244 -28.77 -7.09 7.23
N GLY A 245 -29.96 -7.22 6.65
CA GLY A 245 -30.98 -8.20 7.03
C GLY A 245 -32.11 -7.71 7.94
N GLY A 246 -32.28 -6.40 8.09
CA GLY A 246 -33.45 -5.80 8.76
C GLY A 246 -34.61 -5.54 7.79
N ASN A 247 -35.65 -6.38 7.88
CA ASN A 247 -36.95 -6.32 7.19
C ASN A 247 -36.95 -6.18 5.65
N ASN A 248 -37.34 -7.29 5.02
CA ASN A 248 -37.64 -7.49 3.60
C ASN A 248 -38.85 -6.67 3.06
N ASP A 249 -39.22 -5.55 3.69
CA ASP A 249 -40.40 -4.76 3.30
C ASP A 249 -40.05 -3.45 2.59
N VAL A 250 -38.78 -2.99 2.66
CA VAL A 250 -38.34 -1.71 2.06
C VAL A 250 -37.66 -1.91 0.70
N GLU A 251 -36.87 -2.98 0.52
CA GLU A 251 -36.24 -3.31 -0.77
C GLU A 251 -37.28 -3.61 -1.87
N THR A 252 -38.39 -4.28 -1.53
CA THR A 252 -39.47 -4.54 -2.50
C THR A 252 -40.17 -3.29 -3.00
N LEU A 253 -40.20 -2.19 -2.23
CA LEU A 253 -40.81 -0.94 -2.66
C LEU A 253 -39.85 -0.12 -3.54
N GLN A 254 -38.57 -0.13 -3.22
CA GLN A 254 -37.56 0.66 -3.94
C GLN A 254 -37.14 0.00 -5.26
N ASP A 255 -37.03 -1.33 -5.30
CA ASP A 255 -36.74 -2.06 -6.54
C ASP A 255 -37.95 -2.10 -7.48
N GLN A 256 -39.18 -2.09 -6.97
CA GLN A 256 -40.38 -1.93 -7.81
C GLN A 256 -40.47 -0.54 -8.43
N GLU A 257 -40.17 0.53 -7.67
CA GLU A 257 -40.21 1.90 -8.18
C GLU A 257 -39.11 2.15 -9.23
N ILE A 258 -37.93 1.53 -9.07
CA ILE A 258 -36.83 1.64 -10.04
C ILE A 258 -37.10 0.77 -11.29
N MET A 259 -37.67 -0.44 -11.15
CA MET A 259 -38.05 -1.26 -12.31
C MET A 259 -39.23 -0.69 -13.10
N GLU A 260 -40.21 -0.05 -12.45
CA GLU A 260 -41.32 0.63 -13.15
C GLU A 260 -40.84 1.86 -13.92
N ALA A 261 -39.78 2.54 -13.47
CA ALA A 261 -39.14 3.65 -14.18
C ALA A 261 -38.29 3.19 -15.38
N GLU A 262 -37.70 1.99 -15.35
CA GLU A 262 -36.99 1.41 -16.51
C GLU A 262 -37.93 0.78 -17.56
N LEU A 263 -39.18 0.44 -17.20
CA LEU A 263 -40.17 -0.20 -18.08
C LEU A 263 -41.13 0.77 -18.80
N ALA A 264 -41.11 2.06 -18.43
CA ALA A 264 -41.96 3.10 -19.00
C ALA A 264 -41.28 3.96 -20.08
N ASP A 265 -40.05 3.63 -20.49
CA ASP A 265 -39.36 4.16 -21.69
C ASP A 265 -39.26 3.09 -22.79
#